data_AF-A0A8H8DJQ0-F1
#
_entry.id   AF-A0A8H8DJQ0-F1
#
_cell.length_a   1.000
_cell.length_b   1.000
_cell.length_c   1.000
_cell.angle_alpha   90.00
_cell.angle_beta   90.00
_cell.angle_gamma   90.00
#
_symmetry.space_group_name_H-M   'P 1'
#
loop_
_entity.id
_entity.type
_entity.pdbx_description
1 polymer ?
#
loop_
_entity_poly.entity_id
_entity_poly.type
_entity_poly.pdbx_seq_one_letter_code
_entity_poly.pdbx_strand_id
1 'polypeptide(L)'
;MPVLSDNLFSHRFFLCQPVERSVRRFNPLRIPKSLQAALPYKSKPKDAAKRKNPGLLEKRAVVMDAKERKIASLLQAVRTLRSEKVKKRKVKKAEQREAALKKKARAEEARGAKEKERRKEYFRKEGRNAKSDKPV
;
A
#
# COMPACT_ATOMS: atom_id res chain seq x y z
N MET A 1 -31.79 43.32 39.39
CA MET A 1 -30.83 43.42 38.28
C MET A 1 -29.43 43.26 38.86
N PRO A 2 -28.74 42.17 38.52
CA PRO A 2 -27.59 42.35 37.64
C PRO A 2 -27.51 41.26 36.55
N VAL A 3 -27.40 41.70 35.30
CA VAL A 3 -27.04 40.87 34.16
C VAL A 3 -25.51 40.75 34.12
N LEU A 4 -24.95 39.68 34.70
CA LEU A 4 -23.54 39.35 34.48
C LEU A 4 -23.38 38.68 33.12
N SER A 5 -23.12 39.53 32.14
CA SER A 5 -22.13 39.38 31.06
C SER A 5 -21.57 37.98 30.82
N ASP A 6 -21.97 37.41 29.69
CA ASP A 6 -21.11 36.79 28.69
C ASP A 6 -19.94 35.99 29.24
N ASN A 7 -20.26 34.83 29.79
CA ASN A 7 -19.28 33.77 29.87
C ASN A 7 -19.06 33.26 28.43
N LEU A 8 -18.16 33.93 27.70
CA LEU A 8 -17.59 33.49 26.44
C LEU A 8 -16.91 32.14 26.69
N PHE A 9 -17.73 31.08 26.64
CA PHE A 9 -17.30 29.70 26.55
C PHE A 9 -16.65 29.54 25.17
N SER A 10 -15.44 30.07 25.07
CA SER A 10 -14.57 29.97 23.91
C SER A 10 -14.50 28.49 23.55
N HIS A 11 -15.22 28.12 22.49
CA HIS A 11 -15.22 26.79 21.92
C HIS A 11 -13.84 26.55 21.29
N ARG A 12 -12.84 26.33 22.16
CA ARG A 12 -11.47 25.98 21.80
C ARG A 12 -11.41 24.66 20.99
N PHE A 13 -12.51 23.90 20.97
CA PHE A 13 -12.70 22.71 20.16
C PHE A 13 -12.97 23.00 18.67
N PHE A 14 -13.46 24.19 18.30
CA PHE A 14 -13.72 24.55 16.89
C PHE A 14 -12.45 24.97 16.13
N LEU A 15 -11.39 25.31 16.84
CA LEU A 15 -10.07 25.55 16.25
C LEU A 15 -9.46 24.19 15.90
N CYS A 16 -9.74 23.69 14.69
CA CYS A 16 -9.11 22.51 14.10
C CYS A 16 -7.59 22.71 14.04
N GLN A 17 -6.89 22.30 15.11
CA GLN A 17 -5.44 22.25 15.10
C GLN A 17 -4.98 21.15 14.13
N PRO A 18 -3.91 21.38 13.36
CA PRO A 18 -3.35 20.35 12.50
C PRO A 18 -2.88 19.17 13.36
N VAL A 19 -3.54 18.01 13.20
CA VAL A 19 -3.17 16.78 13.92
C VAL A 19 -2.04 16.10 13.18
N GLU A 20 -0.83 16.12 13.75
CA GLU A 20 0.28 15.32 13.24
C GLU A 20 0.02 13.83 13.47
N ARG A 21 -0.10 13.06 12.39
CA ARG A 21 -0.32 11.61 12.45
C ARG A 21 1.02 10.89 12.38
N SER A 22 1.38 10.19 13.46
CA SER A 22 2.53 9.30 13.43
C SER A 22 2.26 8.09 12.53
N VAL A 23 3.32 7.54 11.92
CA VAL A 23 3.21 6.36 11.07
C VAL A 23 2.87 5.15 11.95
N ARG A 24 1.66 4.62 11.79
CA ARG A 24 1.21 3.43 12.50
C ARG A 24 2.00 2.20 12.06
N ARG A 25 2.78 1.61 12.97
CA ARG A 25 3.44 0.32 12.78
C ARG A 25 2.71 -0.74 13.58
N PHE A 26 2.22 -1.77 12.92
CA PHE A 26 1.54 -2.88 13.57
C PHE A 26 2.54 -3.87 14.15
N ASN A 27 2.16 -4.54 15.22
CA ASN A 27 2.95 -5.64 15.78
C ASN A 27 3.06 -6.78 14.76
N PRO A 28 4.21 -7.47 14.69
CA PRO A 28 4.33 -8.65 13.85
C PRO A 28 3.38 -9.76 14.33
N LEU A 29 2.98 -10.63 13.40
CA LEU A 29 2.12 -11.78 13.71
C LEU A 29 2.82 -12.73 14.69
N ARG A 30 2.19 -13.01 15.84
CA ARG A 30 2.67 -13.97 16.84
C ARG A 30 1.73 -15.16 16.88
N ILE A 31 2.22 -16.33 16.46
CA ILE A 31 1.47 -17.58 16.51
C ILE A 31 1.67 -18.22 17.90
N PRO A 32 0.58 -18.60 18.60
CA PRO A 32 0.67 -19.35 19.84
C PRO A 32 1.45 -20.65 19.69
N LYS A 33 2.24 -21.02 20.70
CA LYS A 33 3.09 -22.22 20.67
C LYS A 33 2.29 -23.52 20.49
N SER A 34 1.10 -23.59 21.08
CA SER A 34 0.18 -24.72 20.94
C SER A 34 -0.22 -24.95 19.47
N LEU A 35 -0.62 -23.89 18.78
CA LEU A 35 -0.96 -23.94 17.36
C LEU A 35 0.27 -24.27 16.51
N GLN A 36 1.42 -23.66 16.79
CA GLN A 36 2.66 -23.93 16.05
C GLN A 36 3.10 -25.40 16.13
N ALA A 37 2.82 -26.09 17.24
CA ALA A 37 3.11 -27.51 17.41
C ALA A 37 2.15 -28.41 16.61
N ALA A 38 0.87 -28.02 16.49
CA ALA A 38 -0.15 -28.77 15.76
C ALA A 38 -0.10 -28.57 14.23
N LEU A 39 0.65 -27.56 13.73
CA LEU A 39 0.76 -27.30 12.30
C LEU A 39 1.53 -28.41 11.56
N PRO A 40 1.10 -28.81 10.35
CA PRO A 40 1.84 -29.76 9.53
C PRO A 40 3.20 -29.19 9.11
N TYR A 41 4.16 -30.08 8.83
CA TYR A 41 5.57 -29.73 8.59
C TYR A 41 5.75 -28.63 7.53
N LYS A 42 4.98 -28.69 6.43
CA LYS A 42 5.06 -27.72 5.33
C LYS A 42 4.70 -26.29 5.74
N SER A 43 3.75 -26.11 6.67
CA SER A 43 3.26 -24.79 7.11
C SER A 43 3.92 -24.30 8.40
N LYS A 44 4.78 -25.10 9.03
CA LYS A 44 5.42 -24.72 10.30
C LYS A 44 6.47 -23.62 10.07
N PRO A 45 6.42 -22.49 10.79
CA PRO A 45 7.39 -21.42 10.63
C PRO A 45 8.79 -21.87 11.11
N LYS A 46 9.81 -21.51 10.33
CA LYS A 46 11.22 -21.90 10.54
C LYS A 46 12.01 -20.79 11.21
N ASP A 47 11.54 -20.33 12.35
CA ASP A 47 12.19 -19.25 13.10
C ASP A 47 13.43 -19.78 13.81
N ALA A 48 14.61 -19.26 13.45
CA ALA A 48 15.85 -19.58 14.13
C ALA A 48 15.93 -18.81 15.46
N ALA A 49 16.15 -19.52 16.57
CA ALA A 49 16.40 -18.88 17.86
C ALA A 49 17.76 -18.15 17.83
N LYS A 50 17.81 -16.95 18.43
CA LYS A 50 19.07 -16.24 18.64
C LYS A 50 19.96 -17.09 19.56
N ARG A 51 21.22 -17.28 19.16
CA ARG A 51 22.22 -17.97 19.99
C ARG A 51 22.46 -17.17 21.27
N LYS A 52 22.41 -17.84 22.42
CA LYS A 52 22.65 -17.21 23.74
C LYS A 52 24.13 -16.90 23.98
N ASN A 53 25.00 -17.83 23.58
CA ASN A 53 26.45 -17.74 23.78
C ASN A 53 27.16 -17.48 22.44
N PRO A 54 28.20 -16.63 22.44
CA PRO A 54 28.95 -16.32 21.22
C PRO A 54 29.71 -17.55 20.73
N GLY A 55 29.66 -17.78 19.42
CA GLY A 55 30.38 -18.87 18.77
C GLY A 55 31.89 -18.63 18.71
N LEU A 56 32.68 -19.66 18.40
CA LEU A 56 34.14 -19.54 18.28
C LEU A 56 34.57 -18.46 17.27
N LEU A 57 33.87 -18.39 16.13
CA LEU A 57 34.14 -17.40 15.08
C LEU A 57 33.88 -15.97 15.54
N GLU A 58 32.86 -15.74 16.37
CA GLU A 58 32.53 -14.43 16.90
C GLU A 58 33.57 -13.98 17.94
N LYS A 59 34.03 -14.91 18.79
CA LYS A 59 35.10 -14.63 19.77
C LYS A 59 36.45 -14.28 19.12
N ARG A 60 36.73 -14.85 17.93
CA ARG A 60 37.97 -14.64 17.17
C ARG A 60 37.84 -13.56 16.10
N ALA A 61 36.72 -12.84 16.04
CA ALA A 61 36.54 -11.78 15.08
C ALA A 61 37.51 -10.62 15.37
N VAL A 62 38.16 -10.11 14.32
CA VAL A 62 39.05 -8.94 14.41
C VAL A 62 38.21 -7.67 14.53
N VAL A 63 38.57 -6.80 15.48
CA VAL A 63 37.90 -5.50 15.68
C VAL A 63 38.30 -4.54 14.57
N MET A 64 37.31 -3.89 13.95
CA MET A 64 37.55 -2.94 12.86
C MET A 64 38.22 -1.65 13.34
N ASP A 65 39.14 -1.13 12.53
CA ASP A 65 39.83 0.13 12.81
C ASP A 65 38.90 1.35 12.70
N ALA A 66 39.34 2.49 13.23
CA ALA A 66 38.55 3.72 13.22
C ALA A 66 38.20 4.22 11.80
N LYS A 67 39.12 4.09 10.84
CA LYS A 67 38.88 4.46 9.43
C LYS A 67 37.87 3.54 8.77
N GLU A 68 38.00 2.23 8.98
CA GLU A 68 37.11 1.22 8.42
C GLU A 68 35.69 1.36 8.98
N ARG A 69 35.55 1.66 10.28
CA ARG A 69 34.26 1.96 10.91
C ARG A 69 33.58 3.17 10.26
N LYS A 70 34.32 4.24 9.96
CA LYS A 70 33.78 5.43 9.26
C LYS A 70 33.30 5.07 7.85
N ILE A 71 34.08 4.29 7.11
CA ILE A 71 33.71 3.81 5.77
C ILE A 71 32.44 2.94 5.83
N ALA A 72 32.38 2.00 6.78
CA ALA A 72 31.22 1.12 6.96
C ALA A 72 29.94 1.92 7.28
N SER A 73 30.05 2.90 8.19
CA SER A 73 28.95 3.82 8.53
C SER A 73 28.47 4.63 7.32
N LEU A 74 29.41 5.19 6.55
CA LEU A 74 29.10 5.93 5.32
C LEU A 74 28.36 5.04 4.30
N LEU A 75 28.86 3.83 4.07
CA LEU A 75 28.23 2.87 3.16
C LEU A 75 26.83 2.47 3.63
N GLN A 76 26.62 2.31 4.94
CA GLN A 76 25.29 2.06 5.51
C GLN A 76 24.34 3.23 5.23
N ALA A 77 24.78 4.47 5.47
CA ALA A 77 23.98 5.68 5.22
C ALA A 77 23.63 5.84 3.73
N VAL A 78 24.57 5.58 2.82
CA VAL A 78 24.30 5.63 1.37
C VAL A 78 23.25 4.56 0.98
N ARG A 79 23.34 3.36 1.54
CA ARG A 79 22.37 2.28 1.28
C ARG A 79 20.97 2.62 1.79
N THR A 80 20.84 3.20 2.99
CA THR A 80 19.53 3.60 3.55
C THR A 80 18.89 4.67 2.69
N LEU A 81 19.62 5.74 2.33
CA LEU A 81 19.15 6.82 1.45
C LEU A 81 18.69 6.29 0.09
N ARG A 82 19.48 5.41 -0.53
CA ARG A 82 19.10 4.77 -1.80
C ARG A 82 17.79 3.97 -1.64
N SER A 83 17.67 3.18 -0.58
CA SER A 83 16.50 2.33 -0.34
C SER A 83 15.23 3.18 -0.18
N GLU A 84 15.31 4.31 0.52
CA GLU A 84 14.20 5.24 0.71
C GLU A 84 13.81 5.94 -0.60
N LYS A 85 14.79 6.39 -1.39
CA LYS A 85 14.55 6.98 -2.72
C LYS A 85 13.80 6.00 -3.62
N VAL A 86 14.22 4.73 -3.64
CA VAL A 86 13.55 3.68 -4.43
C VAL A 86 12.14 3.42 -3.92
N LYS A 87 11.92 3.34 -2.60
CA LYS A 87 10.58 3.18 -2.01
C LYS A 87 9.65 4.32 -2.41
N LYS A 88 10.08 5.58 -2.23
CA LYS A 88 9.31 6.78 -2.63
C LYS A 88 8.96 6.75 -4.14
N ARG A 89 9.92 6.37 -5.00
CA ARG A 89 9.67 6.24 -6.45
C ARG A 89 8.64 5.15 -6.76
N LYS A 90 8.71 3.99 -6.09
CA LYS A 90 7.77 2.89 -6.29
C LYS A 90 6.34 3.28 -5.91
N VAL A 91 6.16 3.95 -4.77
CA VAL A 91 4.84 4.43 -4.31
C VAL A 91 4.24 5.40 -5.33
N LYS A 92 4.97 6.45 -5.73
CA LYS A 92 4.49 7.41 -6.75
C LYS A 92 4.11 6.74 -8.07
N LYS A 93 4.90 5.77 -8.54
CA LYS A 93 4.59 5.02 -9.76
C LYS A 93 3.34 4.14 -9.60
N ALA A 94 3.12 3.55 -8.42
CA ALA A 94 1.92 2.78 -8.14
C ALA A 94 0.67 3.67 -8.16
N GLU A 95 0.71 4.84 -7.51
CA GLU A 95 -0.37 5.83 -7.53
C GLU A 95 -0.72 6.28 -8.96
N GLN A 96 0.29 6.61 -9.76
CA GLN A 96 0.11 6.98 -11.18
C GLN A 96 -0.49 5.83 -11.99
N ARG A 97 -0.04 4.60 -11.75
CA ARG A 97 -0.57 3.41 -12.42
C ARG A 97 -2.03 3.17 -12.05
N GLU A 98 -2.40 3.29 -10.78
CA GLU A 98 -3.81 3.17 -10.34
C GLU A 98 -4.70 4.25 -10.96
N ALA A 99 -4.23 5.50 -11.02
CA ALA A 99 -4.98 6.57 -11.67
C ALA A 99 -5.16 6.30 -13.18
N ALA A 100 -4.12 5.81 -13.86
CA ALA A 100 -4.19 5.42 -15.27
C ALA A 100 -5.14 4.24 -15.49
N LEU A 101 -5.10 3.23 -14.62
CA LEU A 101 -6.02 2.08 -14.67
C LEU A 101 -7.47 2.52 -14.48
N LYS A 102 -7.76 3.40 -13.52
CA LYS A 102 -9.10 3.97 -13.33
C LYS A 102 -9.60 4.73 -14.56
N LYS A 103 -8.74 5.55 -15.19
CA LYS A 103 -9.08 6.26 -16.43
C LYS A 103 -9.35 5.28 -17.58
N LYS A 104 -8.52 4.25 -17.73
CA LYS A 104 -8.67 3.23 -18.75
C LYS A 104 -9.97 2.44 -18.58
N ALA A 105 -10.28 2.00 -17.35
CA ALA A 105 -11.54 1.30 -17.04
C ALA A 105 -12.77 2.14 -17.42
N ARG A 106 -12.80 3.43 -17.04
CA ARG A 106 -13.89 4.35 -17.42
C ARG A 106 -14.02 4.51 -18.94
N ALA A 107 -12.90 4.59 -19.65
CA ALA A 107 -12.90 4.70 -21.11
C ALA A 107 -13.38 3.40 -21.79
N GLU A 108 -13.00 2.24 -21.25
CA GLU A 108 -13.45 0.92 -21.72
C GLU A 108 -14.95 0.71 -21.47
N GLU A 109 -15.46 1.11 -20.30
CA GLU A 109 -16.90 1.09 -20.01
C GLU A 109 -17.69 1.96 -20.99
N ALA A 110 -17.24 3.19 -21.24
CA ALA A 110 -17.88 4.10 -22.20
C ALA A 110 -17.83 3.56 -23.64
N ARG A 111 -16.70 2.98 -24.05
CA ARG A 111 -16.57 2.32 -25.36
C ARG A 111 -17.51 1.11 -25.47
N GLY A 112 -17.57 0.27 -24.45
CA GLY A 112 -18.46 -0.88 -24.40
C GLY A 112 -19.94 -0.50 -24.44
N ALA A 113 -20.34 0.58 -23.78
CA ALA A 113 -21.70 1.12 -23.86
C ALA A 113 -22.04 1.56 -25.29
N LYS A 114 -21.17 2.35 -25.92
CA LYS A 114 -21.33 2.79 -27.32
C LYS A 114 -21.38 1.61 -28.30
N GLU A 115 -20.55 0.59 -28.08
CA GLU A 115 -20.56 -0.60 -28.93
C GLU A 115 -21.87 -1.39 -28.80
N LYS A 116 -22.40 -1.53 -27.58
CA LYS A 116 -23.71 -2.16 -27.33
C LYS A 116 -24.84 -1.39 -28.01
N GLU A 117 -24.84 -0.06 -27.93
CA GLU A 117 -25.83 0.79 -28.62
C GLU A 117 -25.74 0.65 -30.14
N ARG A 118 -24.53 0.78 -30.72
CA ARG A 118 -24.30 0.60 -32.15
C ARG A 118 -24.74 -0.78 -32.63
N ARG A 119 -24.45 -1.82 -31.86
CA ARG A 119 -24.86 -3.20 -32.18
C ARG A 119 -26.39 -3.34 -32.16
N LYS A 120 -27.08 -2.78 -31.16
CA LYS A 120 -28.55 -2.77 -31.09
C LYS A 120 -29.17 -2.02 -32.27
N GLU A 121 -28.62 -0.87 -32.66
CA GLU A 121 -29.11 -0.09 -33.79
C GLU A 121 -28.93 -0.82 -35.12
N TYR A 122 -27.77 -1.44 -35.33
CA TYR A 122 -27.49 -2.25 -36.52
C TYR A 122 -28.52 -3.37 -36.70
N PHE A 123 -28.73 -4.21 -35.69
CA PHE A 123 -29.73 -5.30 -35.77
C PHE A 123 -31.18 -4.78 -35.88
N ARG A 124 -31.50 -3.61 -35.33
CA ARG A 124 -32.82 -2.98 -35.50
C ARG A 124 -33.05 -2.55 -36.96
N LYS A 125 -32.03 -2.03 -37.64
CA LYS A 125 -32.10 -1.65 -39.07
C LYS A 125 -32.19 -2.89 -39.96
N GLU A 126 -31.29 -3.85 -39.78
CA GLU A 126 -31.31 -5.13 -40.50
C GLU A 126 -32.64 -5.87 -40.34
N GLY A 127 -33.19 -5.94 -39.13
CA GLY A 127 -34.48 -6.57 -38.88
C GLY A 127 -35.67 -5.85 -39.52
N ARG A 128 -35.59 -4.54 -39.77
CA ARG A 128 -36.61 -3.81 -40.54
C ARG A 128 -36.47 -4.10 -42.03
N ASN A 129 -35.25 -4.05 -42.55
CA ASN A 129 -34.95 -4.33 -43.96
C ASN A 129 -35.33 -5.77 -44.35
N ALA A 130 -35.05 -6.75 -43.48
CA ALA A 130 -35.42 -8.15 -43.68
C ALA A 130 -36.95 -8.41 -43.59
N LYS A 131 -37.72 -7.53 -42.94
CA LYS A 131 -39.19 -7.61 -42.93
C LYS A 131 -39.81 -7.01 -44.18
N SER A 132 -39.20 -5.97 -44.76
CA SER A 132 -39.65 -5.37 -46.02
C SER A 132 -39.33 -6.22 -47.24
N ASP A 133 -38.32 -7.10 -47.16
CA ASP A 133 -37.81 -7.91 -48.27
C ASP A 133 -38.34 -9.36 -48.28
N LYS A 134 -39.30 -9.69 -47.40
CA LYS A 134 -40.00 -10.99 -47.47
C LYS A 134 -41.09 -10.92 -48.54
N PRO A 135 -41.01 -11.70 -49.63
CA PRO A 135 -42.13 -11.81 -50.56
C PRO A 135 -43.31 -12.47 -49.85
N VAL A 136 -44.49 -11.89 -50.05
CA VAL A 136 -45.80 -12.45 -49.67
C VAL A 136 -46.08 -13.71 -50.48
#